data_AF-A0ABD1TD20-F1
#
_entry.id   AF-A0ABD1TD20-F1
#
_cell.length_a   1.000
_cell.length_b   1.000
_cell.length_c   1.000
_cell.angle_alpha   90.00
_cell.angle_beta   90.00
_cell.angle_gamma   90.00
#
_symmetry.space_group_name_H-M   'P 1'
#
loop_
_entity.id
_entity.type
_entity.pdbx_description
1 polymer ?
#
loop_
_entity_poly.entity_id
_entity_poly.type
_entity_poly.pdbx_seq_one_letter_code
_entity_poly.pdbx_strand_id
1 'polypeptide(L)'
;MWVPDLVRRRLDERESRCMRGVTLGDAGEAHGGCRVPVGEAHGECRVPVGEALGECRVPVGEALGECRVPVGEALGECRVPVGEALGECRVPVGEALGECRVPVGEALGECRVPVGEALGECRVPVGEALGECRVPVGEALGECRVPVGEALGECQVPVGEALGECRVPVGEALGECRVPVGEALGECRVPVGEALGECRVPVGEALGECRVPVGEALGECRVPVGVGQSSLNDSTRVERELVLVKIPASVTSGQVFLLSSPVKT
;
A
#
# COMPACT_ATOMS: atom_id res chain seq x y z
N MET A 1 30.99 34.28 12.60
CA MET A 1 29.88 34.92 11.89
C MET A 1 28.61 34.35 12.51
N TRP A 2 28.04 35.11 13.41
CA TRP A 2 26.92 34.73 14.28
C TRP A 2 25.63 35.01 13.50
N VAL A 3 24.82 33.99 13.25
CA VAL A 3 23.48 34.15 12.66
C VAL A 3 22.47 33.91 13.80
N PRO A 4 21.49 34.78 14.04
CA PRO A 4 20.77 34.82 15.32
C PRO A 4 19.79 33.67 15.53
N ASP A 5 19.67 33.23 16.79
CA ASP A 5 18.77 32.21 17.37
C ASP A 5 17.25 32.43 17.21
N LEU A 6 16.82 33.22 16.23
CA LEU A 6 15.42 33.64 16.05
C LEU A 6 14.62 32.86 14.98
N VAL A 7 15.24 31.90 14.29
CA VAL A 7 14.54 31.02 13.31
C VAL A 7 14.14 29.66 13.92
N ARG A 8 14.43 29.42 15.21
CA ARG A 8 14.23 28.11 15.88
C ARG A 8 12.94 27.97 16.71
N ARG A 9 11.95 28.85 16.56
CA ARG A 9 10.73 28.81 17.39
C ARG A 9 9.44 28.90 16.58
N ARG A 10 9.04 27.77 15.99
CA ARG A 10 7.64 27.29 15.86
C ARG A 10 7.66 25.91 15.22
N LEU A 11 8.03 24.90 16.00
CA LEU A 11 7.60 23.52 15.69
C LEU A 11 6.33 23.34 16.52
N ASP A 12 5.19 23.55 15.86
CA ASP A 12 3.84 23.56 16.45
C ASP A 12 3.50 22.16 17.00
N GLU A 13 3.82 21.91 18.28
CA GLU A 13 3.13 20.89 19.08
C GLU A 13 1.71 21.40 19.39
N ARG A 14 0.80 21.30 18.42
CA ARG A 14 -0.64 21.41 18.66
C ARG A 14 -1.26 20.02 18.59
N GLU A 15 -1.46 19.40 19.76
CA GLU A 15 -2.50 18.36 19.88
C GLU A 15 -3.83 18.97 19.44
N SER A 16 -4.24 18.66 18.21
CA SER A 16 -5.47 19.19 17.65
C SER A 16 -6.63 18.30 18.10
N ARG A 17 -7.25 18.66 19.21
CA ARG A 17 -8.50 18.05 19.69
C ARG A 17 -9.68 18.85 19.14
N CYS A 18 -10.19 18.49 17.97
CA CYS A 18 -11.30 19.22 17.34
C CYS A 18 -12.59 18.38 17.39
N MET A 19 -13.39 18.62 18.42
CA MET A 19 -14.69 17.93 18.58
C MET A 19 -15.78 18.40 17.60
N ARG A 20 -15.59 19.48 16.81
CA ARG A 20 -16.62 19.98 15.88
C ARG A 20 -16.02 20.73 14.69
N GLY A 21 -15.83 20.04 13.55
CA GLY A 21 -15.52 20.66 12.25
C GLY A 21 -14.04 20.89 11.96
N VAL A 22 -13.76 21.11 10.67
CA VAL A 22 -12.48 21.11 9.94
C VAL A 22 -11.22 21.27 10.80
N THR A 23 -10.44 20.19 10.97
CA THR A 23 -9.01 20.30 11.31
C THR A 23 -8.22 20.59 10.03
N LEU A 24 -7.47 21.69 10.03
CA LEU A 24 -6.45 22.00 9.02
C LEU A 24 -5.10 22.01 9.73
N GLY A 25 -4.35 20.93 9.59
CA GLY A 25 -2.96 20.85 10.01
C GLY A 25 -2.05 20.96 8.79
N ASP A 26 -1.66 22.18 8.41
CA ASP A 26 -0.77 22.39 7.26
C ASP A 26 0.69 22.32 7.71
N ALA A 27 1.40 21.25 7.34
CA ALA A 27 2.85 21.22 7.39
C ALA A 27 3.36 21.52 5.98
N GLY A 28 3.75 22.76 5.70
CA GLY A 28 4.28 23.16 4.39
C GLY A 28 5.61 22.48 4.07
N GLU A 29 6.71 23.21 4.22
CA GLU A 29 8.08 22.70 4.11
C GLU A 29 8.66 22.52 5.52
N ALA A 30 9.01 21.29 5.91
CA ALA A 30 9.59 20.99 7.22
C ALA A 30 11.05 20.51 7.08
N HIS A 31 12.00 21.35 7.48
CA HIS A 31 13.43 20.98 7.55
C HIS A 31 13.79 20.51 8.97
N GLY A 32 14.03 19.20 9.15
CA GLY A 32 14.45 18.61 10.43
C GLY A 32 13.36 17.81 11.16
N GLY A 33 12.24 17.56 10.50
CA GLY A 33 11.16 16.68 10.95
C GLY A 33 9.80 17.38 11.08
N CYS A 34 8.74 16.63 10.81
CA CYS A 34 7.34 17.06 10.87
C CYS A 34 6.59 16.16 11.88
N ARG A 35 5.78 16.74 12.76
CA ARG A 35 4.88 15.99 13.67
C ARG A 35 3.54 16.69 13.74
N VAL A 36 2.48 16.04 13.25
CA VAL A 36 1.12 16.60 13.27
C VAL A 36 0.15 15.56 13.82
N PRO A 37 -0.01 15.48 15.15
CA PRO A 37 -0.94 14.55 15.76
C PRO A 37 -2.39 15.07 15.72
N VAL A 38 -3.29 14.22 15.25
CA VAL A 38 -4.74 14.39 15.35
C VAL A 38 -5.26 13.30 16.29
N GLY A 39 -5.89 13.70 17.39
CA GLY A 39 -6.49 12.77 18.36
C GLY A 39 -7.81 12.23 17.85
N GLU A 40 -8.86 13.04 18.01
CA GLU A 40 -10.21 12.76 17.51
C GLU A 40 -10.65 13.90 16.60
N ALA A 41 -11.25 13.57 15.45
CA ALA A 41 -11.83 14.53 14.51
C ALA A 41 -13.25 14.15 14.10
N HIS A 42 -14.14 15.14 14.03
CA HIS A 42 -15.52 14.98 13.56
C HIS A 42 -15.81 15.90 12.37
N GLY A 43 -16.40 15.35 11.30
CA GLY A 43 -16.66 16.04 10.04
C GLY A 43 -15.52 15.84 9.06
N GLU A 44 -14.95 16.94 8.55
CA GLU A 44 -13.77 16.88 7.67
C GLU A 44 -12.48 17.06 8.48
N CYS A 45 -11.47 16.27 8.21
CA CYS A 45 -10.10 16.37 8.74
C CYS A 45 -9.14 16.42 7.56
N ARG A 46 -8.33 17.47 7.47
CA ARG A 46 -7.31 17.60 6.41
C ARG A 46 -5.97 17.98 7.00
N VAL A 47 -4.97 17.16 6.72
CA VAL A 47 -3.60 17.35 7.22
C VAL A 47 -2.62 17.23 6.07
N PRO A 48 -2.47 18.27 5.24
CA PRO A 48 -1.51 18.24 4.16
C PRO A 48 -0.08 18.45 4.65
N VAL A 49 0.81 17.62 4.13
CA VAL A 49 2.26 17.76 4.22
C VAL A 49 2.79 18.03 2.81
N GLY A 50 3.45 19.16 2.60
CA GLY A 50 4.04 19.52 1.30
C GLY A 50 5.35 18.76 1.07
N GLU A 51 6.42 19.23 1.70
CA GLU A 51 7.75 18.61 1.66
C GLU A 51 8.27 18.38 3.08
N ALA A 52 8.80 17.19 3.35
CA ALA A 52 9.42 16.87 4.63
C ALA A 52 10.84 16.31 4.46
N LEU A 53 11.81 16.91 5.16
CA LEU A 53 13.18 16.40 5.27
C LEU A 53 13.42 15.84 6.68
N GLY A 54 13.86 14.59 6.76
CA GLY A 54 14.11 13.85 8.00
C GLY A 54 12.93 12.97 8.40
N GLU A 55 12.47 13.07 9.65
CA GLU A 55 11.34 12.27 10.16
C GLU A 55 10.02 13.05 10.08
N CYS A 56 9.06 12.59 9.28
CA CYS A 56 7.68 13.06 9.23
C CYS A 56 6.75 12.05 9.91
N ARG A 57 5.92 12.50 10.86
CA ARG A 57 4.90 11.68 11.52
C ARG A 57 3.56 12.40 11.59
N VAL A 58 2.53 11.82 11.01
CA VAL A 58 1.17 12.37 11.02
C VAL A 58 0.20 11.33 11.57
N PRO A 59 0.18 11.11 12.90
CA PRO A 59 -0.74 10.16 13.49
C PRO A 59 -2.16 10.74 13.57
N VAL A 60 -3.14 9.95 13.14
CA VAL A 60 -4.57 10.20 13.33
C VAL A 60 -5.12 9.09 14.21
N GLY A 61 -5.70 9.44 15.36
CA GLY A 61 -6.33 8.50 16.28
C GLY A 61 -7.66 8.02 15.73
N GLU A 62 -8.71 8.83 15.87
CA GLU A 62 -10.07 8.54 15.42
C GLU A 62 -10.57 9.66 14.49
N ALA A 63 -11.21 9.28 13.38
CA ALA A 63 -11.84 10.23 12.46
C ALA A 63 -13.27 9.78 12.12
N LEU A 64 -14.25 10.65 12.39
CA LEU A 64 -15.65 10.46 12.02
C LEU A 64 -16.03 11.42 10.88
N GLY A 65 -16.20 10.90 9.67
CA GLY A 65 -16.50 11.67 8.45
C GLY A 65 -15.42 11.50 7.39
N GLU A 66 -14.89 12.60 6.85
CA GLU A 66 -13.83 12.58 5.85
C GLU A 66 -12.46 12.87 6.50
N CYS A 67 -11.50 11.98 6.36
CA CYS A 67 -10.10 12.18 6.75
C CYS A 67 -9.21 12.18 5.52
N ARG A 68 -8.40 13.24 5.33
CA ARG A 68 -7.44 13.35 4.23
C ARG A 68 -6.07 13.76 4.75
N VAL A 69 -5.07 12.92 4.54
CA VAL A 69 -3.69 13.18 4.95
C VAL A 69 -2.76 13.07 3.74
N PRO A 70 -2.75 14.08 2.85
CA PRO A 70 -1.86 14.06 1.70
C PRO A 70 -0.43 14.40 2.11
N VAL A 71 0.54 13.63 1.62
CA VAL A 71 1.97 13.90 1.72
C VAL A 71 2.52 14.06 0.30
N GLY A 72 3.10 15.20 -0.02
CA GLY A 72 3.71 15.48 -1.32
C GLY A 72 5.02 14.72 -1.48
N GLU A 73 6.09 15.25 -0.90
CA GLU A 73 7.43 14.66 -0.95
C GLU A 73 7.99 14.42 0.46
N ALA A 74 8.61 13.27 0.68
CA ALA A 74 9.29 12.96 1.92
C ALA A 74 10.70 12.39 1.68
N LEU A 75 11.72 13.05 2.21
CA LEU A 75 13.11 12.58 2.22
C LEU A 75 13.50 12.13 3.64
N GLY A 76 13.59 10.82 3.87
CA GLY A 76 13.90 10.22 5.17
C GLY A 76 12.84 9.21 5.60
N GLU A 77 12.26 9.40 6.79
CA GLU A 77 11.20 8.53 7.32
C GLU A 77 9.85 9.26 7.29
N CYS A 78 8.85 8.71 6.59
CA CYS A 78 7.47 9.18 6.61
C CYS A 78 6.58 8.15 7.28
N ARG A 79 5.82 8.55 8.31
CA ARG A 79 4.87 7.68 9.01
C ARG A 79 3.51 8.36 9.13
N VAL A 80 2.49 7.77 8.55
CA VAL A 80 1.11 8.29 8.60
C VAL A 80 0.17 7.22 9.16
N PRO A 81 0.22 6.95 10.48
CA PRO A 81 -0.67 5.97 11.07
C PRO A 81 -2.08 6.54 11.26
N VAL A 82 -3.09 5.78 10.86
CA VAL A 82 -4.50 6.04 11.11
C VAL A 82 -5.03 4.92 12.01
N GLY A 83 -5.57 5.25 13.17
CA GLY A 83 -6.16 4.30 14.11
C GLY A 83 -7.50 3.79 13.60
N GLU A 84 -8.54 4.59 13.76
CA GLU A 84 -9.91 4.29 13.36
C GLU A 84 -10.47 5.39 12.44
N ALA A 85 -11.12 5.00 11.35
CA ALA A 85 -11.81 5.92 10.45
C ALA A 85 -13.23 5.42 10.14
N LEU A 86 -14.25 6.21 10.48
CA LEU A 86 -15.64 5.98 10.10
C LEU A 86 -16.05 7.00 9.02
N GLY A 87 -16.22 6.55 7.78
CA GLY A 87 -16.55 7.38 6.62
C GLY A 87 -15.53 7.21 5.49
N GLU A 88 -14.93 8.31 5.03
CA GLU A 88 -13.89 8.30 3.99
C GLU A 88 -12.51 8.59 4.58
N CYS A 89 -11.54 7.70 4.39
CA CYS A 89 -10.14 7.91 4.73
C CYS A 89 -9.29 7.92 3.47
N ARG A 90 -8.51 8.99 3.25
CA ARG A 90 -7.59 9.12 2.12
C ARG A 90 -6.21 9.54 2.58
N VAL A 91 -5.21 8.71 2.34
CA VAL A 91 -3.83 8.98 2.73
C VAL A 91 -2.91 8.87 1.50
N PRO A 92 -2.95 9.86 0.58
CA PRO A 92 -2.08 9.83 -0.58
C PRO A 92 -0.66 10.25 -0.22
N VAL A 93 0.33 9.48 -0.70
CA VAL A 93 1.76 9.82 -0.65
C VAL A 93 2.25 9.96 -2.08
N GLY A 94 2.81 11.12 -2.43
CA GLY A 94 3.37 11.40 -3.76
C GLY A 94 4.69 10.66 -3.96
N GLU A 95 5.77 11.20 -3.41
CA GLU A 95 7.12 10.66 -3.52
C GLU A 95 7.73 10.44 -2.12
N ALA A 96 8.36 9.28 -1.92
CA ALA A 96 9.07 8.97 -0.68
C ALA A 96 10.46 8.40 -0.98
N LEU A 97 11.52 9.08 -0.52
CA LEU A 97 12.89 8.59 -0.53
C LEU A 97 13.29 8.16 0.89
N GLY A 98 13.47 6.87 1.13
CA GLY A 98 13.80 6.29 2.42
C GLY A 98 12.74 5.30 2.90
N GLU A 99 12.16 5.53 4.08
CA GLU A 99 11.10 4.68 4.64
C GLU A 99 9.75 5.39 4.60
N CYS A 100 8.74 4.78 3.98
CA CYS A 100 7.34 5.20 4.01
C CYS A 100 6.49 4.15 4.70
N ARG A 101 5.76 4.54 5.76
CA ARG A 101 4.85 3.65 6.50
C ARG A 101 3.48 4.31 6.67
N VAL A 102 2.45 3.69 6.10
CA VAL A 102 1.08 4.20 6.19
C VAL A 102 0.16 3.12 6.76
N PRO A 103 0.23 2.83 8.07
CA PRO A 103 -0.64 1.84 8.67
C PRO A 103 -2.05 2.40 8.89
N VAL A 104 -3.06 1.62 8.53
CA VAL A 104 -4.46 1.87 8.86
C VAL A 104 -4.95 0.74 9.76
N GLY A 105 -5.45 1.06 10.94
CA GLY A 105 -6.00 0.09 11.90
C GLY A 105 -7.34 -0.44 11.44
N GLU A 106 -8.39 0.36 11.63
CA GLU A 106 -9.76 0.03 11.27
C GLU A 106 -10.37 1.12 10.37
N ALA A 107 -11.05 0.70 9.31
CA ALA A 107 -11.77 1.61 8.42
C ALA A 107 -13.19 1.09 8.13
N LEU A 108 -14.21 1.87 8.48
CA LEU A 108 -15.60 1.62 8.10
C LEU A 108 -16.03 2.62 7.03
N GLY A 109 -16.28 2.17 5.81
CA GLY A 109 -16.63 3.00 4.65
C GLY A 109 -15.62 2.88 3.52
N GLU A 110 -15.03 3.99 3.08
CA GLU A 110 -14.01 4.01 2.03
C GLU A 110 -12.62 4.31 2.60
N CYS A 111 -11.65 3.44 2.35
CA CYS A 111 -10.24 3.65 2.66
C CYS A 111 -9.41 3.66 1.37
N ARG A 112 -8.66 4.74 1.15
CA ARG A 112 -7.77 4.89 -0.02
C ARG A 112 -6.38 5.33 0.40
N VAL A 113 -5.37 4.50 0.15
CA VAL A 113 -3.99 4.78 0.50
C VAL A 113 -3.09 4.67 -0.74
N PRO A 114 -3.16 5.65 -1.66
CA PRO A 114 -2.30 5.62 -2.84
C PRO A 114 -0.88 6.06 -2.50
N VAL A 115 0.10 5.33 -3.01
CA VAL A 115 1.52 5.70 -3.00
C VAL A 115 1.98 5.84 -4.45
N GLY A 116 2.50 7.01 -4.82
CA GLY A 116 3.02 7.29 -6.15
C GLY A 116 4.34 6.57 -6.40
N GLU A 117 5.43 7.14 -5.89
CA GLU A 117 6.79 6.63 -6.03
C GLU A 117 7.43 6.41 -4.66
N ALA A 118 8.08 5.25 -4.47
CA ALA A 118 8.83 4.96 -3.26
C ALA A 118 10.22 4.39 -3.59
N LEU A 119 11.27 5.07 -3.16
CA LEU A 119 12.66 4.59 -3.22
C LEU A 119 13.10 4.18 -1.81
N GLY A 120 13.26 2.89 -1.55
CA GLY A 120 13.63 2.32 -0.25
C GLY A 120 12.59 1.33 0.26
N GLU A 121 12.05 1.56 1.46
CA GLU A 121 11.02 0.71 2.06
C GLU A 121 9.65 1.40 2.04
N CYS A 122 8.66 0.76 1.42
CA CYS A 122 7.26 1.16 1.48
C CYS A 122 6.44 0.09 2.21
N ARG A 123 5.72 0.49 3.28
CA ARG A 123 4.84 -0.41 4.04
C ARG A 123 3.47 0.23 4.24
N VAL A 124 2.44 -0.41 3.70
CA VAL A 124 1.06 0.08 3.80
C VAL A 124 0.15 -1.01 4.37
N PRO A 125 0.25 -1.30 5.69
CA PRO A 125 -0.60 -2.30 6.30
C PRO A 125 -2.01 -1.75 6.54
N VAL A 126 -3.02 -2.56 6.23
CA VAL A 126 -4.42 -2.31 6.59
C VAL A 126 -4.86 -3.44 7.50
N GLY A 127 -5.34 -3.13 8.71
CA GLY A 127 -5.83 -4.10 9.68
C GLY A 127 -7.19 -4.65 9.25
N GLU A 128 -8.24 -3.88 9.49
CA GLU A 128 -9.63 -4.22 9.17
C GLU A 128 -10.26 -3.15 8.28
N ALA A 129 -10.95 -3.56 7.21
CA ALA A 129 -11.71 -2.67 6.35
C ALA A 129 -13.12 -3.22 6.08
N LEU A 130 -14.15 -2.47 6.46
CA LEU A 130 -15.53 -2.76 6.11
C LEU A 130 -16.01 -1.75 5.06
N GLY A 131 -16.26 -2.20 3.83
CA GLY A 131 -16.66 -1.36 2.70
C GLY A 131 -15.67 -1.47 1.53
N GLU A 132 -15.12 -0.33 1.09
CA GLU A 132 -14.13 -0.29 0.00
C GLU A 132 -12.74 0.03 0.55
N CYS A 133 -11.75 -0.82 0.26
CA CYS A 133 -10.34 -0.59 0.55
C CYS A 133 -9.54 -0.58 -0.75
N ARG A 134 -8.80 0.51 -1.01
CA ARG A 134 -7.93 0.65 -2.19
C ARG A 134 -6.54 1.12 -1.80
N VAL A 135 -5.54 0.30 -2.08
CA VAL A 135 -4.14 0.60 -1.74
C VAL A 135 -3.27 0.49 -2.99
N PRO A 136 -3.37 1.46 -3.92
CA PRO A 136 -2.55 1.44 -5.12
C PRO A 136 -1.12 1.89 -4.81
N VAL A 137 -0.15 1.17 -5.34
CA VAL A 137 1.27 1.57 -5.35
C VAL A 137 1.70 1.73 -6.80
N GLY A 138 2.20 2.89 -7.19
CA GLY A 138 2.67 3.19 -8.54
C GLY A 138 3.99 2.50 -8.83
N GLU A 139 5.09 3.09 -8.38
CA GLU A 139 6.45 2.57 -8.54
C GLU A 139 7.13 2.37 -7.18
N ALA A 140 7.76 1.21 -6.99
CA ALA A 140 8.54 0.91 -5.80
C ALA A 140 9.92 0.35 -6.16
N LEU A 141 10.98 1.04 -5.76
CA LEU A 141 12.36 0.56 -5.85
C LEU A 141 12.85 0.17 -4.45
N GLY A 142 13.06 -1.12 -4.20
CA GLY A 142 13.47 -1.66 -2.90
C GLY A 142 12.46 -2.67 -2.35
N GLU A 143 11.93 -2.43 -1.15
CA GLU A 143 10.94 -3.29 -0.51
C GLU A 143 9.55 -2.63 -0.50
N CYS A 144 8.57 -3.28 -1.09
CA CYS A 144 7.16 -2.90 -1.03
C CYS A 144 6.36 -3.97 -0.27
N ARG A 145 5.67 -3.59 0.80
CA ARG A 145 4.81 -4.49 1.59
C ARG A 145 3.45 -3.87 1.83
N VAL A 146 2.40 -4.52 1.31
CA VAL A 146 1.02 -4.05 1.44
C VAL A 146 0.15 -5.15 2.04
N PRO A 147 0.30 -5.45 3.34
CA PRO A 147 -0.51 -6.46 3.98
C PRO A 147 -1.93 -5.94 4.25
N VAL A 148 -2.93 -6.75 3.96
CA VAL A 148 -4.33 -6.53 4.34
C VAL A 148 -4.74 -7.66 5.28
N GLY A 149 -5.18 -7.33 6.49
CA GLY A 149 -5.64 -8.29 7.50
C GLY A 149 -7.00 -8.87 7.11
N GLU A 150 -8.06 -8.11 7.35
CA GLU A 150 -9.45 -8.48 7.06
C GLU A 150 -10.11 -7.42 6.18
N ALA A 151 -10.80 -7.85 5.13
CA ALA A 151 -11.58 -6.97 4.27
C ALA A 151 -12.98 -7.55 4.04
N LEU A 152 -14.02 -6.82 4.45
CA LEU A 152 -15.41 -7.13 4.12
C LEU A 152 -15.93 -6.12 3.09
N GLY A 153 -16.20 -6.58 1.86
CA GLY A 153 -16.63 -5.74 0.74
C GLY A 153 -15.66 -5.83 -0.43
N GLU A 154 -15.16 -4.69 -0.90
CA GLU A 154 -14.22 -4.60 -2.01
C GLU A 154 -12.81 -4.26 -1.51
N CYS A 155 -11.82 -5.08 -1.86
CA CYS A 155 -10.40 -4.84 -1.60
C CYS A 155 -9.62 -4.81 -2.91
N GLN A 156 -8.92 -3.72 -3.17
CA GLN A 156 -8.09 -3.55 -4.37
C GLN A 156 -6.68 -3.09 -3.98
N VAL A 157 -5.68 -3.91 -4.29
CA VAL A 157 -4.27 -3.59 -3.99
C VAL A 157 -3.44 -3.69 -5.27
N PRO A 158 -3.59 -2.73 -6.20
CA PRO A 158 -2.80 -2.73 -7.41
C PRO A 158 -1.37 -2.26 -7.14
N VAL A 159 -0.39 -2.96 -7.68
CA VAL A 159 1.02 -2.55 -7.72
C VAL A 159 1.41 -2.37 -9.18
N GLY A 160 1.86 -1.18 -9.57
CA GLY A 160 2.28 -0.86 -10.94
C GLY A 160 3.59 -1.55 -11.28
N GLU A 161 4.70 -0.98 -10.79
CA GLU A 161 6.05 -1.49 -11.00
C GLU A 161 6.76 -1.69 -9.65
N ALA A 162 7.40 -2.85 -9.48
CA ALA A 162 8.21 -3.13 -8.31
C ALA A 162 9.58 -3.70 -8.71
N LEU A 163 10.66 -3.00 -8.36
CA LEU A 163 12.03 -3.49 -8.49
C LEU A 163 12.56 -3.85 -7.10
N GLY A 164 12.83 -5.13 -6.85
CA GLY A 164 13.28 -5.65 -5.56
C GLY A 164 12.31 -6.67 -4.97
N GLU A 165 11.83 -6.44 -3.75
CA GLU A 165 10.87 -7.31 -3.08
C GLU A 165 9.47 -6.67 -3.03
N CYS A 166 8.47 -7.36 -3.57
CA CYS A 166 7.06 -6.99 -3.46
C CYS A 166 6.30 -8.07 -2.67
N ARG A 167 5.61 -7.68 -1.60
CA ARG A 167 4.78 -8.59 -0.79
C ARG A 167 3.40 -7.99 -0.55
N VAL A 168 2.36 -8.65 -1.03
CA VAL A 168 0.99 -8.21 -0.87
C VAL A 168 0.15 -9.33 -0.25
N PRO A 169 0.34 -9.63 1.05
CA PRO A 169 -0.45 -10.65 1.71
C PRO A 169 -1.86 -10.14 2.00
N VAL A 170 -2.87 -10.97 1.73
CA VAL A 170 -4.25 -10.75 2.14
C VAL A 170 -4.63 -11.87 3.10
N GLY A 171 -5.04 -11.53 4.32
CA GLY A 171 -5.45 -12.48 5.35
C GLY A 171 -6.81 -13.09 5.02
N GLU A 172 -7.88 -12.35 5.27
CA GLU A 172 -9.26 -12.73 5.01
C GLU A 172 -9.95 -11.68 4.12
N ALA A 173 -10.64 -12.14 3.07
CA ALA A 173 -11.43 -11.28 2.20
C ALA A 173 -12.83 -11.87 1.99
N LEU A 174 -13.86 -11.16 2.43
CA LEU A 174 -15.26 -11.49 2.15
C LEU A 174 -15.82 -10.50 1.13
N GLY A 175 -16.09 -10.94 -0.10
CA GLY A 175 -16.56 -10.11 -1.20
C GLY A 175 -15.65 -10.18 -2.42
N GLU A 176 -15.21 -9.01 -2.93
CA GLU A 176 -14.29 -8.93 -4.07
C GLU A 176 -12.88 -8.54 -3.61
N CYS A 177 -11.89 -9.36 -3.95
CA CYS A 177 -10.47 -9.07 -3.72
C CYS A 177 -9.72 -9.03 -5.07
N ARG A 178 -9.00 -7.95 -5.33
CA ARG A 178 -8.19 -7.79 -6.54
C ARG A 178 -6.79 -7.29 -6.19
N VAL A 179 -5.78 -8.08 -6.52
CA VAL A 179 -4.38 -7.75 -6.28
C VAL A 179 -3.59 -7.83 -7.58
N PRO A 180 -3.78 -6.89 -8.52
CA PRO A 180 -3.02 -6.88 -9.74
C PRO A 180 -1.59 -6.38 -9.49
N VAL A 181 -0.61 -7.08 -10.02
CA VAL A 181 0.79 -6.64 -10.07
C VAL A 181 1.15 -6.45 -11.54
N GLY A 182 1.54 -5.25 -11.95
CA GLY A 182 1.90 -4.92 -13.33
C GLY A 182 3.21 -5.57 -13.73
N GLU A 183 4.32 -4.97 -13.29
CA GLU A 183 5.68 -5.46 -13.52
C GLU A 183 6.41 -5.68 -12.19
N ALA A 184 7.08 -6.82 -12.06
CA ALA A 184 7.89 -7.15 -10.90
C ALA A 184 9.26 -7.69 -11.34
N LEU A 185 10.33 -6.95 -11.04
CA LEU A 185 11.71 -7.43 -11.20
C LEU A 185 12.26 -7.79 -9.82
N GLY A 186 12.50 -9.08 -9.56
CA GLY A 186 12.96 -9.59 -8.26
C GLY A 186 12.00 -10.60 -7.64
N GLU A 187 11.69 -10.45 -6.35
CA GLU A 187 10.76 -11.35 -5.64
C GLU A 187 9.37 -10.73 -5.52
N CYS A 188 8.35 -11.42 -6.00
CA CYS A 188 6.95 -11.04 -5.83
C CYS A 188 6.18 -12.14 -5.09
N ARG A 189 5.54 -11.79 -3.97
CA ARG A 189 4.72 -12.72 -3.17
C ARG A 189 3.36 -12.12 -2.88
N VAL A 190 2.31 -12.80 -3.32
CA VAL A 190 0.93 -12.37 -3.10
C VAL A 190 0.14 -13.52 -2.45
N PRO A 191 0.39 -13.84 -1.17
CA PRO A 191 -0.37 -14.88 -0.49
C PRO A 191 -1.78 -14.38 -0.17
N VAL A 192 -2.78 -15.22 -0.42
CA VAL A 192 -4.16 -14.99 0.00
C VAL A 192 -4.54 -16.12 0.97
N GLY A 193 -4.90 -15.77 2.20
CA GLY A 193 -5.28 -16.70 3.25
C GLY A 193 -6.64 -17.32 2.98
N GLU A 194 -7.71 -16.59 3.29
CA GLU A 194 -9.10 -16.99 3.08
C GLU A 194 -9.81 -15.99 2.16
N ALA A 195 -10.53 -16.48 1.16
CA ALA A 195 -11.35 -15.67 0.28
C ALA A 195 -12.75 -16.27 0.13
N LEU A 196 -13.78 -15.57 0.58
CA LEU A 196 -15.17 -15.89 0.29
C LEU A 196 -15.72 -14.89 -0.73
N GLY A 197 -15.94 -15.33 -1.97
CA GLY A 197 -16.37 -14.47 -3.08
C GLY A 197 -15.43 -14.52 -4.29
N GLU A 198 -15.18 -13.37 -4.92
CA GLU A 198 -14.27 -13.29 -6.08
C GLU A 198 -12.88 -12.84 -5.65
N CYS A 199 -11.84 -13.61 -5.99
CA CYS A 199 -10.46 -13.20 -5.82
C CYS A 199 -9.70 -13.24 -7.15
N ARG A 200 -9.03 -12.14 -7.49
CA ARG A 200 -8.22 -12.03 -8.72
C ARG A 200 -6.85 -11.50 -8.40
N VAL A 201 -5.82 -12.27 -8.72
CA VAL A 201 -4.42 -11.89 -8.52
C VAL A 201 -3.67 -11.98 -9.85
N PRO A 202 -3.92 -11.07 -10.80
CA PRO A 202 -3.17 -11.06 -12.04
C PRO A 202 -1.77 -10.49 -11.82
N VAL A 203 -0.76 -11.19 -12.32
CA VAL A 203 0.62 -10.71 -12.37
C VAL A 203 1.00 -10.57 -13.84
N GLY A 204 1.30 -9.35 -14.28
CA GLY A 204 1.55 -9.00 -15.67
C GLY A 204 2.87 -9.57 -16.19
N GLU A 205 3.98 -8.93 -15.83
CA GLU A 205 5.33 -9.38 -16.16
C GLU A 205 6.15 -9.59 -14.87
N ALA A 206 6.51 -10.84 -14.58
CA ALA A 206 7.44 -11.16 -13.50
C ALA A 206 8.78 -11.62 -14.08
N LEU A 207 9.86 -10.89 -13.75
CA LEU A 207 11.24 -11.27 -13.99
C LEU A 207 11.91 -11.55 -12.64
N GLY A 208 11.84 -12.82 -12.23
CA GLY A 208 12.35 -13.29 -10.94
C GLY A 208 11.44 -14.34 -10.32
N GLU A 209 11.39 -14.44 -8.99
CA GLU A 209 10.51 -15.38 -8.30
C GLU A 209 9.13 -14.76 -8.08
N CYS A 210 8.09 -15.38 -8.64
CA CYS A 210 6.71 -15.00 -8.33
C CYS A 210 5.98 -16.15 -7.63
N ARG A 211 5.37 -15.87 -6.46
CA ARG A 211 4.59 -16.83 -5.68
C ARG A 211 3.24 -16.24 -5.30
N VAL A 212 2.18 -16.94 -5.69
CA VAL A 212 0.80 -16.55 -5.35
C VAL A 212 0.10 -17.74 -4.71
N PRO A 213 0.40 -18.07 -3.44
CA PRO A 213 -0.31 -19.13 -2.74
C PRO A 213 -1.71 -18.66 -2.36
N VAL A 214 -2.70 -19.52 -2.56
CA VAL A 214 -4.08 -19.29 -2.10
C VAL A 214 -4.43 -20.40 -1.12
N GLY A 215 -4.84 -20.03 0.09
CA GLY A 215 -5.19 -20.93 1.18
C GLY A 215 -6.55 -21.58 0.96
N GLU A 216 -7.60 -20.93 1.48
CA GLU A 216 -9.00 -21.35 1.33
C GLU A 216 -9.76 -20.38 0.43
N ALA A 217 -10.52 -20.93 -0.50
CA ALA A 217 -11.31 -20.16 -1.44
C ALA A 217 -12.70 -20.77 -1.60
N LEU A 218 -13.74 -20.03 -1.18
CA LEU A 218 -15.13 -20.35 -1.45
C LEU A 218 -15.69 -19.29 -2.41
N GLY A 219 -15.58 -19.58 -3.71
CA GLY A 219 -15.96 -18.68 -4.79
C GLY A 219 -15.02 -18.79 -5.98
N GLU A 220 -14.92 -17.73 -6.80
CA GLU A 220 -14.03 -17.74 -7.98
C GLU A 220 -12.66 -17.15 -7.65
N CYS A 221 -11.60 -17.96 -7.74
CA CYS A 221 -10.22 -17.49 -7.65
C CYS A 221 -9.49 -17.63 -8.99
N ARG A 222 -8.93 -16.51 -9.47
CA ARG A 222 -8.17 -16.44 -10.73
C ARG A 222 -6.79 -15.83 -10.51
N VAL A 223 -5.77 -16.57 -10.91
CA VAL A 223 -4.37 -16.15 -10.82
C VAL A 223 -3.70 -16.31 -12.18
N PRO A 224 -3.88 -15.35 -13.11
CA PRO A 224 -3.10 -15.33 -14.33
C PRO A 224 -1.71 -14.73 -14.05
N VAL A 225 -0.65 -15.43 -14.46
CA VAL A 225 0.72 -14.92 -14.35
C VAL A 225 1.36 -14.92 -15.73
N GLY A 226 1.86 -13.77 -16.17
CA GLY A 226 2.76 -13.66 -17.32
C GLY A 226 4.22 -13.73 -16.86
N VAL A 227 4.94 -14.71 -17.40
CA VAL A 227 6.38 -14.88 -17.14
C VAL A 227 7.18 -14.26 -18.29
N GLY A 228 8.07 -13.31 -17.97
CA GLY A 228 9.01 -12.75 -18.93
C GLY A 228 10.20 -13.68 -19.13
N GLN A 229 10.48 -14.13 -20.36
CA GLN A 229 11.71 -14.87 -20.64
C GLN A 229 12.87 -13.90 -20.88
N SER A 230 13.85 -13.83 -19.98
CA SER A 230 15.14 -13.20 -20.28
C SER A 230 16.13 -14.26 -20.78
N SER A 231 16.19 -14.48 -22.09
CA SER A 231 17.40 -15.03 -22.72
C SER A 231 18.07 -13.93 -23.53
N LEU A 232 19.14 -13.34 -22.98
CA LEU A 232 20.17 -12.69 -23.78
C LEU A 232 20.86 -13.79 -24.58
N ASN A 233 20.38 -14.02 -25.81
CA ASN A 233 21.19 -14.25 -27.01
C ASN A 233 20.31 -14.49 -28.24
N ASP A 234 20.51 -13.62 -29.23
CA ASP A 234 20.30 -13.78 -30.67
C ASP A 234 18.89 -14.10 -31.20
N SER A 235 18.27 -13.07 -31.76
CA SER A 235 17.41 -13.13 -32.96
C SER A 235 16.27 -14.17 -33.01
N THR A 236 15.38 -14.29 -32.03
CA THR A 236 14.02 -14.86 -32.30
C THR A 236 12.94 -14.36 -31.31
N ARG A 237 11.87 -13.80 -31.88
CA ARG A 237 10.47 -13.66 -31.42
C ARG A 237 10.15 -13.96 -29.93
N VAL A 238 9.70 -12.92 -29.20
CA VAL A 238 9.10 -13.00 -27.85
C VAL A 238 7.79 -13.80 -27.92
N GLU A 239 7.74 -14.99 -27.33
CA GLU A 239 6.47 -15.70 -27.10
C GLU A 239 6.07 -15.55 -25.62
N ARG A 240 4.89 -14.97 -25.39
CA ARG A 240 4.29 -14.77 -24.06
C ARG A 240 3.64 -16.07 -23.59
N GLU A 241 4.07 -16.63 -22.47
CA GLU A 241 3.41 -17.78 -21.85
C GLU A 241 2.50 -17.28 -20.71
N LEU A 242 1.18 -17.21 -20.99
CA LEU A 242 0.17 -16.93 -19.96
C LEU A 242 -0.20 -18.23 -19.25
N VAL A 243 0.11 -18.34 -17.96
CA VAL A 243 -0.38 -19.45 -17.12
C VAL A 243 -1.68 -19.00 -16.49
N LEU A 244 -2.83 -19.51 -16.98
CA LEU A 244 -4.14 -19.27 -16.38
C LEU A 244 -4.49 -20.42 -15.44
N VAL A 245 -4.47 -20.17 -14.14
CA VAL A 245 -5.00 -21.10 -13.14
C VAL A 245 -6.43 -20.68 -12.79
N LYS A 246 -7.39 -21.55 -13.09
CA LYS A 246 -8.75 -21.48 -12.54
C LYS A 246 -8.85 -22.41 -11.34
N ILE A 247 -9.08 -21.86 -10.16
CA ILE A 247 -9.31 -22.64 -8.94
C ILE A 247 -10.83 -22.83 -8.79
N PRO A 248 -11.35 -24.08 -8.78
CA PRO A 248 -12.79 -24.33 -8.62
C PRO A 248 -13.28 -23.95 -7.21
N ALA A 249 -14.59 -23.68 -7.08
CA ALA A 249 -15.24 -23.06 -5.91
C ALA A 249 -15.20 -23.83 -4.56
N SER A 250 -14.42 -24.90 -4.46
CA SER A 250 -14.33 -25.73 -3.26
C SER A 250 -12.92 -26.32 -3.08
N VAL A 251 -11.89 -25.47 -3.11
CA VAL A 251 -10.52 -25.92 -2.78
C VAL A 251 -10.25 -25.62 -1.31
N THR A 252 -10.32 -26.68 -0.52
CA THR A 252 -9.76 -26.73 0.83
C THR A 252 -8.31 -27.19 0.72
N SER A 253 -7.37 -26.26 0.88
CA SER A 253 -5.91 -26.42 1.02
C SER A 253 -5.01 -26.28 -0.22
N GLY A 254 -4.18 -25.22 -0.21
CA GLY A 254 -2.72 -25.34 -0.33
C GLY A 254 -2.12 -25.33 -1.74
N GLN A 255 -2.69 -24.63 -2.72
CA GLN A 255 -2.04 -24.49 -4.03
C GLN A 255 -0.96 -23.40 -3.97
N VAL A 256 0.31 -23.83 -3.98
CA VAL A 256 1.47 -22.94 -4.19
C VAL A 256 1.82 -22.95 -5.67
N PHE A 257 1.56 -21.85 -6.36
CA PHE A 257 2.08 -21.66 -7.71
C PHE A 257 3.51 -21.11 -7.62
N LEU A 258 4.49 -22.00 -7.78
CA LEU A 258 5.88 -21.64 -7.96
C LEU A 258 6.14 -21.47 -9.45
N LEU A 259 6.26 -20.23 -9.91
CA LEU A 259 6.77 -19.93 -11.23
C LEU A 259 8.20 -19.46 -11.05
N SER A 260 9.13 -20.37 -11.34
CA SER A 260 10.57 -20.09 -11.31
C SER A 260 11.10 -20.19 -12.73
N SER A 261 11.82 -19.16 -13.18
CA SER A 261 12.54 -19.20 -14.45
C SER A 261 13.51 -20.38 -14.44
N PRO A 262 13.47 -21.32 -15.41
CA PRO A 262 14.56 -22.26 -15.58
C PRO A 262 15.77 -21.47 -16.05
N VAL A 263 16.72 -21.21 -15.14
CA VAL A 263 18.08 -20.80 -15.51
C VAL A 263 18.65 -21.96 -16.33
N LYS A 264 18.53 -21.89 -17.66
CA LYS A 264 19.30 -22.77 -18.54
C LYS A 264 20.74 -22.29 -18.49
N THR A 265 21.58 -23.08 -17.81
CA THR A 265 23.04 -23.05 -17.90
C THR A 265 23.52 -23.16 -19.33
#